data_AF-A0A9D2LQS9-F1
#
_entry.id   AF-A0A9D2LQS9-F1
#
_cell.length_a   1.000
_cell.length_b   1.000
_cell.length_c   1.000
_cell.angle_alpha   90.00
_cell.angle_beta   90.00
_cell.angle_gamma   90.00
#
_symmetry.space_group_name_H-M   'P 1'
#
loop_
_entity.id
_entity.type
_entity.pdbx_description
1 polymer ?
#
loop_
_entity_poly.entity_id
_entity_poly.type
_entity_poly.pdbx_seq_one_letter_code
_entity_poly.pdbx_strand_id
1 'polypeptide(L)'
;MVKERKLAVPYTTIFIAQLPEETQQIIRADLMEYAREHNERLEWDPEAQEYAGMTRRFCDIEEIYKDTDLIFCEPGEDVRDYELSQQRTITVRLPDDDIDALCRKAGGADLTVGELLENFISDLVGGSRTNGSDERMLAHQWFDRCWFSICHEMTFLSYLIDYGLVDAAMDYWTDLEGYREQEDLDEYDKEDMAYYAEELNTLFKEYKKYYPQSSELSVEMAMEKVVKWSREREELLNANRSVRCRENSR
;
A
#
# COMPACT_ATOMS: atom_id res chain seq x y z
N MET A 1 9.01 9.96 8.38
CA MET A 1 10.07 8.92 8.40
C MET A 1 10.65 8.86 7.00
N VAL A 2 11.98 8.76 6.85
CA VAL A 2 12.64 8.66 5.54
C VAL A 2 12.54 7.21 5.03
N LYS A 3 12.23 7.00 3.74
CA LYS A 3 12.20 5.66 3.13
C LYS A 3 13.64 5.16 3.05
N GLU A 4 13.97 3.98 3.55
CA GLU A 4 15.31 3.39 3.42
C GLU A 4 15.30 2.30 2.34
N ARG A 5 16.31 2.28 1.46
CA ARG A 5 16.47 1.24 0.44
C ARG A 5 17.94 0.79 0.37
N LYS A 6 18.16 -0.53 0.47
CA LYS A 6 19.47 -1.14 0.24
C LYS A 6 19.58 -1.65 -1.19
N LEU A 7 20.70 -1.39 -1.85
CA LEU A 7 20.98 -1.86 -3.22
C LEU A 7 22.43 -2.34 -3.34
N ALA A 8 22.64 -3.47 -4.01
CA ALA A 8 23.98 -3.94 -4.33
C ALA A 8 24.55 -3.27 -5.58
N VAL A 9 24.75 -1.95 -5.50
CA VAL A 9 25.32 -1.13 -6.57
C VAL A 9 26.75 -0.75 -6.20
N PRO A 10 27.78 -1.28 -6.88
CA PRO A 10 29.18 -1.07 -6.49
C PRO A 10 29.67 0.36 -6.75
N TYR A 11 29.10 1.03 -7.77
CA TYR A 11 29.37 2.43 -8.11
C TYR A 11 28.22 2.99 -8.94
N THR A 12 27.85 4.25 -8.74
CA THR A 12 26.64 4.84 -9.35
C THR A 12 26.73 5.01 -10.87
N THR A 13 27.92 4.98 -11.45
CA THR A 13 28.11 5.07 -12.90
C THR A 13 27.95 3.73 -13.63
N ILE A 14 27.68 2.62 -12.91
CA ILE A 14 27.46 1.31 -13.52
C ILE A 14 26.17 1.30 -14.34
N PHE A 15 26.18 0.59 -15.46
CA PHE A 15 24.95 0.29 -16.19
C PHE A 15 24.09 -0.69 -15.40
N ILE A 16 22.79 -0.41 -15.28
CA ILE A 16 21.88 -1.25 -14.50
C ILE A 16 21.83 -2.67 -15.08
N ALA A 17 21.88 -2.81 -16.40
CA ALA A 17 21.95 -4.11 -17.09
C ALA A 17 23.18 -4.97 -16.75
N GLN A 18 24.22 -4.41 -16.09
CA GLN A 18 25.41 -5.13 -15.65
C GLN A 18 25.32 -5.61 -14.19
N LEU A 19 24.30 -5.20 -13.45
CA LEU A 19 24.05 -5.64 -12.08
C LEU A 19 23.54 -7.09 -12.06
N PRO A 20 23.60 -7.80 -10.92
CA PRO A 20 22.89 -9.07 -10.75
C PRO A 20 21.40 -8.94 -11.10
N GLU A 21 20.82 -9.99 -11.69
CA GLU A 21 19.43 -9.97 -12.16
C GLU A 21 18.46 -9.65 -11.03
N GLU A 22 18.76 -10.12 -9.82
CA GLU A 22 17.97 -9.88 -8.62
C GLU A 22 17.97 -8.40 -8.23
N THR A 23 19.13 -7.73 -8.25
CA THR A 23 19.24 -6.28 -8.01
C THR A 23 18.53 -5.49 -9.12
N GLN A 24 18.61 -5.95 -10.37
CA GLN A 24 17.86 -5.34 -11.48
C GLN A 24 16.35 -5.44 -11.25
N GLN A 25 15.84 -6.57 -10.73
CA GLN A 25 14.43 -6.73 -10.42
C GLN A 25 13.96 -5.74 -9.33
N ILE A 26 14.79 -5.50 -8.31
CA ILE A 26 14.50 -4.49 -7.27
C ILE A 26 14.40 -3.10 -7.91
N ILE A 27 15.40 -2.70 -8.69
CA ILE A 27 15.42 -1.37 -9.36
C ILE A 27 14.23 -1.23 -10.31
N ARG A 28 13.88 -2.28 -11.05
CA ARG A 28 12.70 -2.30 -11.93
C ARG A 28 11.40 -2.09 -11.14
N ALA A 29 11.27 -2.75 -9.99
CA ALA A 29 10.12 -2.58 -9.12
C ALA A 29 10.05 -1.17 -8.53
N ASP A 30 11.18 -0.60 -8.10
CA ASP A 30 11.26 0.77 -7.59
C ASP A 30 10.89 1.80 -8.69
N LEU A 31 11.32 1.58 -9.95
CA LEU A 31 10.90 2.39 -11.11
C LEU A 31 9.37 2.33 -11.34
N MET A 32 8.77 1.14 -11.25
CA MET A 32 7.32 0.96 -11.39
C MET A 32 6.54 1.61 -10.24
N GLU A 33 7.07 1.53 -9.02
CA GLU A 33 6.49 2.18 -7.83
C GLU A 33 6.49 3.69 -8.00
N TYR A 34 7.65 4.27 -8.35
CA TYR A 34 7.78 5.71 -8.60
C TYR A 34 6.80 6.21 -9.68
N ALA A 35 6.72 5.49 -10.81
CA ALA A 35 5.80 5.84 -11.90
C ALA A 35 4.32 5.80 -11.46
N ARG A 36 3.95 4.86 -10.59
CA ARG A 36 2.60 4.79 -10.02
C ARG A 36 2.32 5.95 -9.08
N GLU A 37 3.26 6.30 -8.22
CA GLU A 37 3.12 7.41 -7.26
C GLU A 37 2.98 8.77 -7.96
N HIS A 38 3.70 8.97 -9.06
CA HIS A 38 3.70 10.23 -9.82
C HIS A 38 2.71 10.24 -11.00
N ASN A 39 1.95 9.15 -11.17
CA ASN A 39 1.05 8.94 -12.31
C ASN A 39 1.74 9.15 -13.67
N GLU A 40 3.01 8.74 -13.77
CA GLU A 40 3.85 8.85 -14.95
C GLU A 40 3.90 7.52 -15.71
N ARG A 41 4.10 7.60 -17.03
CA ARG A 41 4.29 6.41 -17.87
C ARG A 41 5.77 6.16 -18.08
N LEU A 42 6.25 4.99 -17.68
CA LEU A 42 7.61 4.56 -17.99
C LEU A 42 7.82 4.45 -19.50
N GLU A 43 8.91 5.04 -19.98
CA GLU A 43 9.34 4.93 -21.37
C GLU A 43 9.84 3.51 -21.66
N TRP A 44 9.36 2.92 -22.76
CA TRP A 44 9.72 1.58 -23.20
C TRP A 44 10.72 1.65 -24.35
N ASP A 45 11.84 0.94 -24.21
CA ASP A 45 12.84 0.79 -25.26
C ASP A 45 12.53 -0.49 -26.07
N PRO A 46 12.08 -0.37 -27.34
CA PRO A 46 11.76 -1.52 -28.17
C PRO A 46 12.98 -2.32 -28.62
N GLU A 47 14.18 -1.71 -28.65
CA GLU A 47 15.41 -2.40 -29.06
C GLU A 47 15.96 -3.26 -27.91
N ALA A 48 15.92 -2.73 -26.69
CA ALA A 48 16.34 -3.46 -25.49
C ALA A 48 15.24 -4.41 -24.94
N GLN A 49 14.00 -4.26 -25.41
CA GLN A 49 12.81 -4.94 -24.86
C GLN A 49 12.67 -4.73 -23.35
N GLU A 50 12.93 -3.52 -22.87
CA GLU A 50 12.99 -3.18 -21.46
C GLU A 50 12.64 -1.70 -21.25
N TYR A 51 12.38 -1.27 -20.01
CA TYR A 51 12.22 0.15 -19.71
C TYR A 51 13.50 0.94 -19.98
N ALA A 52 13.37 2.13 -20.59
CA ALA A 52 14.51 2.99 -20.92
C ALA A 52 15.32 3.41 -19.68
N GLY A 53 14.71 3.40 -18.48
CA GLY A 53 15.44 3.60 -17.22
C GLY A 53 16.43 2.48 -16.89
N MET A 54 16.10 1.23 -17.25
CA MET A 54 16.92 0.05 -16.96
C MET A 54 18.12 -0.10 -17.91
N THR A 55 18.12 0.59 -19.05
CA THR A 55 19.23 0.58 -20.00
C THR A 55 20.30 1.64 -19.69
N ARG A 56 20.01 2.51 -18.71
CA ARG A 56 20.89 3.63 -18.31
C ARG A 56 21.84 3.25 -17.17
N ARG A 57 22.69 4.21 -16.79
CA ARG A 57 23.51 4.08 -15.59
C ARG A 57 22.66 4.35 -14.35
N PHE A 58 23.03 3.78 -13.22
CA PHE A 58 22.30 3.97 -11.97
C PHE A 58 22.15 5.47 -11.60
N CYS A 59 23.19 6.27 -11.80
CA CYS A 59 23.15 7.72 -11.55
C CYS A 59 22.13 8.48 -12.41
N ASP A 60 21.77 7.94 -13.59
CA ASP A 60 20.82 8.60 -14.50
C ASP A 60 19.36 8.40 -14.05
N ILE A 61 19.11 7.56 -13.04
CA ILE A 61 17.78 7.31 -12.44
C ILE A 61 17.70 7.72 -10.96
N GLU A 62 18.70 8.38 -10.40
CA GLU A 62 18.76 8.74 -8.97
C GLU A 62 17.55 9.56 -8.48
N GLU A 63 16.86 10.29 -9.38
CA GLU A 63 15.68 11.08 -9.03
C GLU A 63 14.56 10.22 -8.40
N ILE A 64 14.43 8.94 -8.77
CA ILE A 64 13.40 8.07 -8.18
C ILE A 64 13.67 7.76 -6.69
N TYR A 65 14.89 8.05 -6.22
CA TYR A 65 15.33 7.83 -4.84
C TYR A 65 15.58 9.14 -4.08
N LYS A 66 15.16 10.28 -4.60
CA LYS A 66 15.45 11.60 -4.01
C LYS A 66 15.03 11.75 -2.55
N ASP A 67 13.91 11.14 -2.16
CA ASP A 67 13.38 11.13 -0.79
C ASP A 67 13.62 9.78 -0.08
N THR A 68 14.59 9.00 -0.57
CA THR A 68 14.96 7.69 -0.05
C THR A 68 16.43 7.69 0.39
N ASP A 69 16.69 7.21 1.61
CA ASP A 69 18.04 6.94 2.08
C ASP A 69 18.58 5.66 1.42
N LEU A 70 19.47 5.86 0.45
CA LEU A 70 20.10 4.80 -0.33
C LEU A 70 21.35 4.27 0.39
N ILE A 71 21.32 2.99 0.74
CA ILE A 71 22.42 2.29 1.40
C ILE A 71 23.00 1.26 0.42
N PHE A 72 24.26 1.45 0.01
CA PHE A 72 24.95 0.47 -0.82
C PHE A 72 25.43 -0.73 0.00
N CYS A 73 25.23 -1.94 -0.51
CA CYS A 73 25.54 -3.19 0.20
C CYS A 73 26.18 -4.24 -0.73
N GLU A 74 26.57 -5.37 -0.16
CA GLU A 74 27.10 -6.49 -0.93
C GLU A 74 25.98 -7.24 -1.68
N PRO A 75 26.26 -7.90 -2.83
CA PRO A 75 25.28 -8.67 -3.58
C PRO A 75 24.53 -9.69 -2.71
N GLY A 76 23.20 -9.63 -2.75
CA GLY A 76 22.30 -10.54 -2.03
C GLY A 76 21.85 -10.01 -0.66
N GLU A 77 22.49 -8.99 -0.10
CA GLU A 77 21.93 -8.29 1.07
C GLU A 77 20.71 -7.46 0.70
N ASP A 78 20.77 -6.77 -0.44
CA ASP A 78 19.67 -6.01 -1.04
C ASP A 78 18.44 -6.87 -1.30
N VAL A 79 18.62 -8.08 -1.85
CA VAL A 79 17.53 -9.02 -2.13
C VAL A 79 16.80 -9.42 -0.85
N ARG A 80 17.55 -9.89 0.17
CA ARG A 80 16.96 -10.27 1.46
C ARG A 80 16.21 -9.10 2.09
N ASP A 81 16.82 -7.92 2.09
CA ASP A 81 16.20 -6.73 2.67
C ASP A 81 14.98 -6.24 1.89
N TYR A 82 14.97 -6.45 0.57
CA TYR A 82 13.84 -6.15 -0.29
C TYR A 82 12.68 -7.12 -0.02
N GLU A 83 12.93 -8.43 -0.01
CA GLU A 83 11.92 -9.45 0.29
C GLU A 83 11.31 -9.23 1.68
N LEU A 84 12.14 -9.00 2.70
CA LEU A 84 11.67 -8.66 4.04
C LEU A 84 10.83 -7.37 4.02
N SER A 85 11.18 -6.37 3.22
CA SER A 85 10.37 -5.15 3.12
C SER A 85 8.97 -5.37 2.52
N GLN A 86 8.74 -6.48 1.82
CA GLN A 86 7.46 -6.86 1.21
C GLN A 86 6.63 -7.81 2.08
N GLN A 87 7.23 -8.52 3.03
CA GLN A 87 6.50 -9.45 3.90
C GLN A 87 5.51 -8.70 4.83
N ARG A 88 4.36 -9.30 5.09
CA ARG A 88 3.35 -8.77 6.03
C ARG A 88 2.86 -9.91 6.90
N THR A 89 2.75 -9.68 8.21
CA THR A 89 2.20 -10.68 9.14
C THR A 89 0.74 -10.38 9.38
N ILE A 90 -0.13 -11.30 8.96
CA ILE A 90 -1.58 -11.23 9.17
C ILE A 90 -1.98 -12.38 10.09
N THR A 91 -2.66 -12.06 11.19
CA THR A 91 -3.15 -13.09 12.12
C THR A 91 -4.52 -13.58 11.68
N VAL A 92 -4.64 -14.88 11.39
CA VAL A 92 -5.90 -15.53 10.99
C VAL A 92 -6.34 -16.50 12.09
N ARG A 93 -7.63 -16.51 12.42
CA ARG A 93 -8.22 -17.47 13.37
C ARG A 93 -8.84 -18.63 12.61
N LEU A 94 -8.28 -19.83 12.79
CA LEU A 94 -8.74 -21.06 12.15
C LEU A 94 -8.90 -22.18 13.20
N PRO A 95 -9.94 -23.02 13.12
CA PRO A 95 -10.01 -24.29 13.83
C PRO A 95 -8.87 -25.24 13.44
N ASP A 96 -8.52 -26.17 14.33
CA ASP A 96 -7.44 -27.15 14.13
C ASP A 96 -7.63 -28.01 12.85
N ASP A 97 -8.87 -28.41 12.56
CA ASP A 97 -9.19 -29.21 11.37
C ASP A 97 -8.96 -28.42 10.07
N ASP A 98 -9.28 -27.12 10.07
CA ASP A 98 -9.15 -26.25 8.91
C ASP A 98 -7.68 -25.94 8.60
N ILE A 99 -6.85 -25.74 9.64
CA ILE A 99 -5.41 -25.52 9.44
C ILE A 99 -4.69 -26.78 8.94
N ASP A 100 -5.05 -27.98 9.42
CA ASP A 100 -4.51 -29.23 8.86
C ASP A 100 -4.91 -29.40 7.38
N ALA A 101 -6.17 -29.12 7.05
CA ALA A 101 -6.65 -29.18 5.68
C ALA A 101 -5.93 -28.17 4.76
N LEU A 102 -5.70 -26.95 5.23
CA LEU A 102 -4.96 -25.92 4.49
C LEU A 102 -3.50 -26.34 4.26
N CYS A 103 -2.83 -26.88 5.29
CA CYS A 103 -1.48 -27.41 5.18
C CYS A 103 -1.38 -28.55 4.16
N ARG A 104 -2.33 -29.50 4.17
CA ARG A 104 -2.38 -30.59 3.17
C ARG A 104 -2.60 -30.06 1.76
N LYS A 105 -3.47 -29.05 1.60
CA LYS A 105 -3.76 -28.44 0.30
C LYS A 105 -2.51 -27.78 -0.28
N ALA A 106 -1.79 -26.99 0.52
CA ALA A 106 -0.55 -26.34 0.12
C ALA A 106 0.56 -27.36 -0.18
N GLY A 107 0.82 -28.29 0.75
CA GLY A 107 1.85 -29.32 0.58
C GLY A 107 1.59 -30.27 -0.59
N GLY A 108 0.34 -30.52 -0.94
CA GLY A 108 -0.02 -31.31 -2.13
C GLY A 108 0.35 -30.64 -3.46
N ALA A 109 0.61 -29.33 -3.46
CA ALA A 109 1.07 -28.55 -4.59
C ALA A 109 2.55 -28.10 -4.46
N ASP A 110 3.28 -28.63 -3.48
CA ASP A 110 4.66 -28.23 -3.14
C ASP A 110 4.79 -26.73 -2.79
N LEU A 111 3.77 -26.20 -2.11
CA LEU A 111 3.73 -24.82 -1.62
C LEU A 111 3.70 -24.78 -0.10
N THR A 112 4.25 -23.73 0.48
CA THR A 112 3.94 -23.31 1.84
C THR A 112 2.53 -22.73 1.91
N VAL A 113 1.95 -22.70 3.12
CA VAL A 113 0.65 -22.02 3.33
C VAL A 113 0.74 -20.52 2.99
N GLY A 114 1.89 -19.89 3.25
CA GLY A 114 2.13 -18.49 2.90
C GLY A 114 2.03 -18.26 1.39
N GLU A 115 2.77 -19.03 0.59
CA GLU A 115 2.75 -18.91 -0.87
C GLU A 115 1.35 -19.18 -1.44
N LEU A 116 0.63 -20.17 -0.92
CA LEU A 116 -0.74 -20.43 -1.34
C LEU A 116 -1.66 -19.22 -1.09
N LEU A 117 -1.55 -18.60 0.09
CA LEU A 117 -2.34 -17.42 0.44
C LEU A 117 -1.91 -16.18 -0.35
N GLU A 118 -0.62 -15.98 -0.60
CA GLU A 118 -0.10 -14.89 -1.44
C GLU A 118 -0.69 -14.95 -2.86
N ASN A 119 -0.74 -16.15 -3.45
CA ASN A 119 -1.36 -16.40 -4.74
C ASN A 119 -2.86 -16.06 -4.72
N PHE A 120 -3.60 -16.59 -3.75
CA PHE A 120 -5.03 -16.32 -3.61
C PHE A 120 -5.33 -14.83 -3.40
N ILE A 121 -4.56 -14.15 -2.56
CA ILE A 121 -4.70 -12.71 -2.32
C ILE A 121 -4.41 -11.94 -3.61
N SER A 122 -3.36 -12.31 -4.36
CA SER A 122 -3.05 -11.66 -5.63
C SER A 122 -4.18 -11.83 -6.65
N ASP A 123 -4.87 -12.97 -6.68
CA ASP A 123 -6.04 -13.14 -7.53
C ASP A 123 -7.24 -12.32 -7.05
N LEU A 124 -7.46 -12.24 -5.74
CA LEU A 124 -8.56 -11.48 -5.12
C LEU A 124 -8.45 -9.96 -5.35
N VAL A 125 -7.24 -9.40 -5.33
CA VAL A 125 -7.01 -7.95 -5.45
C VAL A 125 -6.57 -7.52 -6.85
N GLY A 126 -6.44 -8.45 -7.79
CA GLY A 126 -5.87 -8.17 -9.11
C GLY A 126 -4.40 -7.75 -9.07
N GLY A 127 -3.63 -8.34 -8.15
CA GLY A 127 -2.21 -8.06 -7.95
C GLY A 127 -1.31 -8.56 -9.08
N SER A 128 -0.02 -8.23 -8.99
CA SER A 128 0.98 -8.54 -10.03
C SER A 128 1.36 -10.02 -10.14
N ARG A 129 1.01 -10.85 -9.15
CA ARG A 129 1.31 -12.29 -9.09
C ARG A 129 0.05 -13.15 -9.28
N THR A 130 -0.90 -12.64 -10.05
CA THR A 130 -2.13 -13.36 -10.37
C THR A 130 -1.87 -14.62 -11.21
N ASN A 131 -2.63 -15.68 -10.94
CA ASN A 131 -2.53 -16.96 -11.64
C ASN A 131 -3.21 -16.95 -13.02
N GLY A 132 -3.99 -15.92 -13.33
CA GLY A 132 -4.68 -15.80 -14.62
C GLY A 132 -5.96 -14.98 -14.54
N SER A 133 -6.53 -14.66 -15.69
CA SER A 133 -7.78 -13.89 -15.75
C SER A 133 -8.97 -14.64 -15.16
N ASP A 134 -8.99 -15.95 -15.34
CA ASP A 134 -10.10 -16.79 -14.92
C ASP A 134 -10.10 -16.96 -13.40
N GLU A 135 -8.92 -17.11 -12.80
CA GLU A 135 -8.70 -17.17 -11.36
C GLU A 135 -9.14 -15.87 -10.68
N ARG A 136 -8.74 -14.70 -11.22
CA ARG A 136 -9.23 -13.40 -10.73
C ARG A 136 -10.73 -13.28 -10.84
N MET A 137 -11.29 -13.68 -11.98
CA MET A 137 -12.74 -13.63 -12.20
C MET A 137 -13.47 -14.49 -11.15
N LEU A 138 -12.97 -15.68 -10.85
CA LEU A 138 -13.54 -16.56 -9.83
C LEU A 138 -13.37 -16.01 -8.41
N ALA A 139 -12.21 -15.41 -8.09
CA ALA A 139 -11.96 -14.78 -6.80
C ALA A 139 -12.91 -13.59 -6.55
N HIS A 140 -13.08 -12.72 -7.55
CA HIS A 140 -14.04 -11.62 -7.49
C HIS A 140 -15.48 -12.14 -7.36
N GLN A 141 -15.88 -13.15 -8.13
CA GLN A 141 -17.20 -13.76 -7.99
C GLN A 141 -17.44 -14.36 -6.60
N TRP A 142 -16.42 -14.97 -5.99
CA TRP A 142 -16.52 -15.45 -4.62
C TRP A 142 -16.73 -14.29 -3.64
N PHE A 143 -15.95 -13.21 -3.77
CA PHE A 143 -16.08 -12.00 -2.96
C PHE A 143 -17.48 -11.39 -3.08
N ASP A 144 -17.93 -11.11 -4.30
CA ASP A 144 -19.21 -10.48 -4.62
C ASP A 144 -20.42 -11.29 -4.11
N ARG A 145 -20.25 -12.60 -3.94
CA ARG A 145 -21.31 -13.51 -3.46
C ARG A 145 -21.34 -13.67 -1.94
N CYS A 146 -20.29 -13.24 -1.25
CA CYS A 146 -20.22 -13.37 0.20
C CYS A 146 -21.13 -12.35 0.89
N TRP A 147 -21.65 -12.73 2.06
CA TRP A 147 -22.55 -11.86 2.84
C TRP A 147 -21.92 -10.51 3.18
N PHE A 148 -20.60 -10.47 3.38
CA PHE A 148 -19.85 -9.24 3.65
C PHE A 148 -19.69 -8.32 2.44
N SER A 149 -19.98 -8.79 1.21
CA SER A 149 -20.03 -7.95 0.02
C SER A 149 -21.47 -7.59 -0.35
N ILE A 150 -22.42 -8.52 -0.20
CA ILE A 150 -23.82 -8.29 -0.58
C ILE A 150 -24.55 -7.42 0.45
N CYS A 151 -24.28 -7.63 1.74
CA CYS A 151 -25.04 -7.05 2.83
C CYS A 151 -24.20 -6.09 3.69
N HIS A 152 -23.10 -5.54 3.15
CA HIS A 152 -22.35 -4.55 3.90
C HIS A 152 -23.18 -3.28 4.09
N GLU A 153 -23.00 -2.65 5.24
CA GLU A 153 -23.52 -1.31 5.45
C GLU A 153 -22.79 -0.34 4.53
N MET A 154 -23.55 0.55 3.87
CA MET A 154 -22.99 1.64 3.06
C MET A 154 -22.54 2.75 4.01
N THR A 155 -21.33 2.58 4.53
CA THR A 155 -20.66 3.51 5.45
C THR A 155 -20.01 4.67 4.70
N PHE A 156 -19.65 5.73 5.43
CA PHE A 156 -18.85 6.82 4.89
C PHE A 156 -17.50 6.32 4.38
N LEU A 157 -16.86 5.38 5.08
CA LEU A 157 -15.61 4.76 4.63
C LEU A 157 -15.77 4.07 3.27
N SER A 158 -16.81 3.26 3.07
CA SER A 158 -17.04 2.60 1.76
C SER A 158 -17.27 3.63 0.65
N TYR A 159 -18.02 4.70 0.93
CA TYR A 159 -18.17 5.81 -0.02
C TYR A 159 -16.81 6.44 -0.37
N LEU A 160 -15.99 6.78 0.62
CA LEU A 160 -14.69 7.37 0.35
C LEU A 160 -13.78 6.43 -0.45
N ILE A 161 -13.82 5.12 -0.20
CA ILE A 161 -13.05 4.12 -0.95
C ILE A 161 -13.51 4.07 -2.41
N ASP A 162 -14.81 3.97 -2.66
CA ASP A 162 -15.37 3.83 -4.01
C ASP A 162 -15.04 5.04 -4.91
N TYR A 163 -14.95 6.22 -4.30
CA TYR A 163 -14.65 7.48 -5.01
C TYR A 163 -13.18 7.92 -4.92
N GLY A 164 -12.31 7.15 -4.24
CA GLY A 164 -10.90 7.49 -4.08
C GLY A 164 -10.65 8.76 -3.26
N LEU A 165 -11.49 9.04 -2.28
CA LEU A 165 -11.49 10.26 -1.46
C LEU A 165 -10.95 10.06 -0.03
N VAL A 166 -10.44 8.86 0.28
CA VAL A 166 -10.00 8.54 1.65
C VAL A 166 -8.84 9.41 2.10
N ASP A 167 -7.81 9.56 1.27
CA ASP A 167 -6.61 10.31 1.64
C ASP A 167 -6.97 11.81 1.87
N ALA A 168 -7.78 12.40 0.99
CA ALA A 168 -8.27 13.78 1.17
C ALA A 168 -9.09 13.97 2.46
N ALA A 169 -9.98 13.03 2.78
CA ALA A 169 -10.75 13.08 4.02
C ALA A 169 -9.87 12.93 5.27
N MET A 170 -8.80 12.12 5.18
CA MET A 170 -7.83 11.95 6.27
C MET A 170 -6.95 13.20 6.45
N ASP A 171 -6.57 13.88 5.38
CA ASP A 171 -5.82 15.15 5.45
C ASP A 171 -6.64 16.20 6.21
N TYR A 172 -7.88 16.46 5.78
CA TYR A 172 -8.78 17.40 6.46
C TYR A 172 -9.00 17.06 7.93
N TRP A 173 -9.17 15.76 8.24
CA TRP A 173 -9.38 15.33 9.62
C TRP A 173 -8.13 15.52 10.48
N THR A 174 -6.94 15.22 9.95
CA THR A 174 -5.67 15.36 10.66
C THR A 174 -5.37 16.83 10.96
N ASP A 175 -5.59 17.72 10.00
CA ASP A 175 -5.42 19.16 10.20
C ASP A 175 -6.39 19.69 11.26
N LEU A 176 -7.66 19.29 11.22
CA LEU A 176 -8.65 19.65 12.24
C LEU A 176 -8.26 19.19 13.64
N GLU A 177 -7.79 17.96 13.80
CA GLU A 177 -7.28 17.48 15.10
C GLU A 177 -6.05 18.27 15.53
N GLY A 178 -5.15 18.60 14.60
CA GLY A 178 -3.98 19.44 14.85
C GLY A 178 -4.34 20.82 15.40
N TYR A 179 -5.39 21.47 14.89
CA TYR A 179 -5.87 22.74 15.45
C TYR A 179 -6.63 22.56 16.78
N ARG A 180 -7.34 21.45 16.99
CA ARG A 180 -8.03 21.16 18.25
C ARG A 180 -7.06 21.00 19.43
N GLU A 181 -5.83 20.59 19.18
CA GLU A 181 -4.78 20.45 20.18
C GLU A 181 -4.06 21.78 20.53
N GLN A 182 -4.26 22.84 19.73
CA GLN A 182 -3.61 24.13 19.96
C GLN A 182 -4.42 25.02 20.93
N GLU A 183 -3.73 25.66 21.87
CA GLU A 183 -4.37 26.53 22.88
C GLU A 183 -4.69 27.94 22.33
N ASP A 184 -3.85 28.49 21.45
CA ASP A 184 -3.96 29.85 20.92
C ASP A 184 -4.03 29.84 19.38
N LEU A 185 -5.24 29.87 18.83
CA LEU A 185 -5.50 29.95 17.39
C LEU A 185 -5.65 31.41 16.96
N ASP A 186 -4.91 31.82 15.93
CA ASP A 186 -5.06 33.13 15.32
C ASP A 186 -6.32 33.22 14.43
N GLU A 187 -6.46 34.29 13.65
CA GLU A 187 -7.62 34.45 12.75
C GLU A 187 -7.53 33.53 11.53
N TYR A 188 -6.31 33.32 10.99
CA TYR A 188 -6.06 32.45 9.86
C TYR A 188 -6.31 30.98 10.24
N ASP A 189 -5.85 30.55 11.42
CA ASP A 189 -6.06 29.18 11.89
C ASP A 189 -7.56 28.84 12.03
N LYS A 190 -8.37 29.82 12.41
CA LYS A 190 -9.84 29.65 12.52
C LYS A 190 -10.51 29.59 11.16
N GLU A 191 -10.02 30.35 10.18
CA GLU A 191 -10.47 30.28 8.80
C GLU A 191 -10.17 28.90 8.20
N ASP A 192 -8.94 28.40 8.38
CA ASP A 192 -8.52 27.07 7.93
C ASP A 192 -9.34 25.95 8.60
N MET A 193 -9.53 26.02 9.92
CA MET A 193 -10.39 25.07 10.64
C MET A 193 -11.82 25.08 10.10
N ALA A 194 -12.40 26.24 9.82
CA ALA A 194 -13.74 26.34 9.25
C ALA A 194 -13.81 25.74 7.85
N TYR A 195 -12.78 25.98 7.03
CA TYR A 195 -12.65 25.40 5.70
C TYR A 195 -12.60 23.86 5.74
N TYR A 196 -11.70 23.27 6.50
CA TYR A 196 -11.57 21.80 6.59
C TYR A 196 -12.84 21.15 7.15
N ALA A 197 -13.48 21.78 8.13
CA ALA A 197 -14.75 21.32 8.65
C ALA A 197 -15.86 21.38 7.59
N GLU A 198 -15.90 22.42 6.75
CA GLU A 198 -16.87 22.56 5.67
C GLU A 198 -16.66 21.51 4.57
N GLU A 199 -15.42 21.24 4.17
CA GLU A 199 -15.09 20.23 3.16
C GLU A 199 -15.52 18.82 3.61
N LEU A 200 -15.17 18.41 4.84
CA LEU A 200 -15.64 17.13 5.39
C LEU A 200 -17.17 17.06 5.50
N ASN A 201 -17.82 18.16 5.91
CA ASN A 201 -19.27 18.23 5.94
C ASN A 201 -19.88 18.11 4.54
N THR A 202 -19.22 18.63 3.51
CA THR A 202 -19.66 18.51 2.12
C THR A 202 -19.58 17.06 1.67
N LEU A 203 -18.45 16.38 1.88
CA LEU A 203 -18.30 14.96 1.60
C LEU A 203 -19.36 14.12 2.33
N PHE A 204 -19.60 14.42 3.62
CA PHE A 204 -20.59 13.71 4.41
C PHE A 204 -22.03 13.94 3.94
N LYS A 205 -22.36 15.16 3.49
CA LYS A 205 -23.68 15.47 2.88
C LYS A 205 -23.87 14.72 1.57
N GLU A 206 -22.84 14.63 0.73
CA GLU A 206 -22.90 13.85 -0.51
C GLU A 206 -23.10 12.37 -0.22
N TYR A 207 -22.32 11.82 0.71
CA TYR A 207 -22.52 10.47 1.24
C TYR A 207 -23.98 10.23 1.68
N LYS A 208 -24.55 11.13 2.49
CA LYS A 208 -25.94 11.05 2.96
C LYS A 208 -26.98 11.17 1.85
N LYS A 209 -26.67 11.85 0.74
CA LYS A 209 -27.55 11.90 -0.44
C LYS A 209 -27.69 10.53 -1.09
N TYR A 210 -26.60 9.77 -1.17
CA TYR A 210 -26.62 8.39 -1.68
C TYR A 210 -27.23 7.42 -0.66
N TYR A 211 -26.94 7.62 0.63
CA TYR A 211 -27.30 6.68 1.70
C TYR A 211 -28.03 7.37 2.88
N PRO A 212 -29.27 7.84 2.66
CA PRO A 212 -30.00 8.61 3.68
C PRO A 212 -30.35 7.79 4.93
N GLN A 213 -30.47 6.46 4.79
CA GLN A 213 -30.83 5.54 5.89
C GLN A 213 -29.63 5.02 6.68
N SER A 214 -28.42 5.51 6.41
CA SER A 214 -27.22 5.12 7.14
C SER A 214 -27.34 5.46 8.64
N SER A 215 -26.79 4.58 9.48
CA SER A 215 -26.69 4.74 10.93
C SER A 215 -25.66 5.79 11.38
N GLU A 216 -24.78 6.27 10.50
CA GLU A 216 -23.77 7.28 10.81
C GLU A 216 -24.41 8.65 10.80
N LEU A 217 -24.63 9.25 11.98
CA LEU A 217 -25.43 10.47 12.11
C LEU A 217 -24.59 11.75 12.04
N SER A 218 -23.27 11.67 12.26
CA SER A 218 -22.37 12.81 12.22
C SER A 218 -21.04 12.47 11.53
N VAL A 219 -20.30 13.51 11.16
CA VAL A 219 -18.96 13.38 10.56
C VAL A 219 -18.01 12.67 11.52
N GLU A 220 -18.08 12.95 12.82
CA GLU A 220 -17.21 12.36 13.83
C GLU A 220 -17.41 10.85 13.91
N MET A 221 -18.66 10.38 14.03
CA MET A 221 -18.96 8.94 14.06
C MET A 221 -18.51 8.21 12.80
N ALA A 222 -18.66 8.87 11.65
CA ALA A 222 -18.24 8.32 10.37
C ALA A 222 -16.70 8.24 10.26
N MET A 223 -16.01 9.30 10.69
CA MET A 223 -14.55 9.39 10.67
C MET A 223 -13.87 8.43 11.64
N GLU A 224 -14.51 8.06 12.76
CA GLU A 224 -13.97 7.02 13.65
C GLU A 224 -13.63 5.71 12.90
N LYS A 225 -14.49 5.29 11.97
CA LYS A 225 -14.23 4.09 11.14
C LYS A 225 -13.12 4.32 10.13
N VAL A 226 -13.09 5.51 9.51
CA VAL A 226 -12.07 5.89 8.52
C VAL A 226 -10.69 5.92 9.15
N VAL A 227 -10.56 6.59 10.31
CA VAL A 227 -9.32 6.67 11.09
C VAL A 227 -8.87 5.27 11.54
N LYS A 228 -9.79 4.44 12.04
CA LYS A 228 -9.45 3.06 12.44
C LYS A 228 -8.89 2.26 11.27
N TRP A 229 -9.55 2.33 10.10
CA TRP A 229 -9.09 1.66 8.90
C TRP A 229 -7.74 2.20 8.41
N SER A 230 -7.53 3.53 8.40
CA SER A 230 -6.26 4.15 7.97
C SER A 230 -5.12 3.68 8.84
N ARG A 231 -5.32 3.65 10.17
CA ARG A 231 -4.31 3.15 11.10
C ARG A 231 -3.95 1.69 10.84
N GLU A 232 -4.94 0.80 10.70
CA GLU A 232 -4.69 -0.62 10.39
C GLU A 232 -3.96 -0.77 9.03
N ARG A 233 -4.34 0.00 8.01
CA ARG A 233 -3.67 0.05 6.71
C ARG A 233 -2.22 0.49 6.85
N GLU A 234 -1.95 1.58 7.56
CA GLU A 234 -0.60 2.12 7.76
C GLU A 234 0.29 1.18 8.58
N GLU A 235 -0.25 0.56 9.62
CA GLU A 235 0.46 -0.45 10.42
C GLU A 235 0.89 -1.62 9.55
N LEU A 236 0.02 -2.11 8.67
CA LEU A 236 0.37 -3.14 7.70
C LEU A 236 1.41 -2.62 6.71
N LEU A 237 1.19 -1.47 6.07
CA LEU A 237 2.13 -0.92 5.08
C LEU A 237 3.53 -0.67 5.67
N ASN A 238 3.61 -0.27 6.94
CA ASN A 238 4.85 0.08 7.63
C ASN A 238 5.41 -1.01 8.55
N ALA A 239 4.76 -2.18 8.66
CA ALA A 239 5.09 -3.24 9.62
C ALA A 239 6.60 -3.54 9.68
N ASN A 240 7.24 -3.70 8.52
CA ASN A 240 8.66 -4.05 8.42
C ASN A 240 9.61 -2.85 8.31
N ARG A 241 9.08 -1.62 8.18
CA ARG A 241 9.87 -0.39 8.36
C ARG A 241 10.14 -0.10 9.84
N SER A 242 9.22 -0.52 10.72
CA SER A 242 9.30 -0.27 12.18
C SER A 242 10.28 -1.20 12.93
N VAL A 243 10.49 -2.43 12.45
CA VAL A 243 11.39 -3.41 13.08
C VAL A 243 12.85 -2.97 12.97
N ARG A 244 13.23 -2.31 11.87
CA ARG A 244 14.59 -1.84 11.60
C ARG A 244 15.10 -0.76 12.56
N CYS A 245 14.23 0.13 13.06
CA CYS A 245 14.64 1.11 14.09
C CYS A 245 15.04 0.46 15.42
N ARG A 246 14.51 -0.72 15.74
CA ARG A 246 14.82 -1.42 17.01
C ARG A 246 16.10 -2.24 16.94
N GLU A 247 16.47 -2.72 15.76
CA GLU A 247 17.70 -3.50 15.56
C GLU A 247 18.95 -2.62 15.46
N ASN A 248 18.83 -1.43 14.87
CA ASN A 248 19.93 -0.44 14.80
C ASN A 248 20.19 0.31 16.13
N SER A 249 19.42 0.00 17.18
CA SER A 249 19.54 0.61 18.52
C SER A 249 20.11 -0.36 19.57
N ARG A 250 20.69 -1.50 19.16
CA ARG A 250 21.32 -2.48 20.05
C ARG A 250 22.81 -2.65 19.81
#